data_AF-A0A0M5LV39-F1
#
_entry.id   AF-A0A0M5LV39-F1
#
_cell.length_a   1.000
_cell.length_b   1.000
_cell.length_c   1.000
_cell.angle_alpha   90.00
_cell.angle_beta   90.00
_cell.angle_gamma   90.00
#
_symmetry.space_group_name_H-M   'P 1'
#
loop_
_entity.id
_entity.type
_entity.pdbx_description
1 polymer ?
#
loop_
_entity_poly.entity_id
_entity_poly.type
_entity_poly.pdbx_seq_one_letter_code
_entity_poly.pdbx_strand_id
1 'polypeptide(L)' 'MSTTGRLLVSVADGHVADDVARACAAAGLQVEKVLTGVGVVVGTCDDPDALRGVTGVAAVEPDREVHLDRDQPGPA' A
#
# COMPACT_ATOMS: atom_id res chain seq x y z
N MET A 1 3.01 -19.24 -8.80
CA MET A 1 3.66 -18.84 -7.54
C MET A 1 3.32 -17.39 -7.35
N SER A 2 2.29 -17.07 -6.56
CA SER A 2 1.92 -15.67 -6.30
C SER A 2 2.98 -15.09 -5.37
N THR A 3 3.75 -14.13 -5.83
CA THR A 3 4.78 -13.49 -5.03
C THR A 3 4.09 -12.73 -3.91
N THR A 4 4.33 -13.13 -2.65
CA THR A 4 4.00 -12.38 -1.42
C THR A 4 4.86 -11.12 -1.38
N GLY A 5 4.60 -10.20 -2.30
CA GLY A 5 5.30 -8.93 -2.42
C GLY A 5 4.75 -7.93 -1.41
N ARG A 6 5.60 -6.97 -1.02
CA ARG A 6 5.18 -5.84 -0.20
C ARG A 6 4.24 -4.95 -1.00
N LEU A 7 3.22 -4.43 -0.33
CA LEU A 7 2.15 -3.61 -0.90
C LEU A 7 2.09 -2.26 -0.20
N LEU A 8 1.70 -1.27 -0.98
CA LEU A 8 1.30 0.05 -0.55
C LEU A 8 -0.21 0.16 -0.75
N VAL A 9 -0.95 0.38 0.33
CA VAL A 9 -2.40 0.57 0.32
C VAL A 9 -2.69 2.04 0.62
N SER A 10 -3.22 2.74 -0.37
CA SER A 10 -3.61 4.14 -0.22
C SER A 10 -4.99 4.24 0.43
N VAL A 11 -5.10 5.09 1.45
CA VAL A 11 -6.33 5.37 2.19
C VAL A 11 -7.13 6.44 1.46
N ALA A 12 -8.43 6.19 1.26
CA ALA A 12 -9.34 7.16 0.66
C ALA A 12 -9.62 8.34 1.61
N ASP A 13 -9.93 9.50 1.02
CA ASP A 13 -10.26 10.71 1.77
C ASP A 13 -11.42 10.48 2.75
N GLY A 14 -11.33 11.11 3.93
CA GLY A 14 -12.36 10.99 4.97
C GLY A 14 -12.28 9.70 5.80
N HIS A 15 -11.31 8.83 5.55
CA HIS A 15 -11.07 7.64 6.36
C HIS A 15 -9.85 7.79 7.29
N VAL A 16 -9.94 7.22 8.49
CA VAL A 16 -8.83 7.18 9.45
C VAL A 16 -7.92 6.00 9.10
N ALA A 17 -6.62 6.28 8.89
CA ALA A 17 -5.66 5.30 8.41
C ALA A 17 -5.55 4.05 9.31
N ASP A 18 -5.63 4.21 10.64
CA ASP A 18 -5.58 3.09 11.58
C ASP A 18 -6.80 2.17 11.47
N ASP A 19 -7.97 2.71 11.15
CA ASP A 19 -9.19 1.91 10.97
C ASP A 19 -9.11 1.13 9.65
N VAL A 20 -8.63 1.77 8.58
CA VAL A 20 -8.39 1.10 7.30
C VAL A 20 -7.31 0.03 7.44
N ALA A 21 -6.24 0.28 8.20
CA ALA A 21 -5.20 -0.71 8.48
C ALA A 21 -5.77 -1.95 9.20
N ARG A 22 -6.66 -1.78 10.19
CA ARG A 22 -7.36 -2.91 10.84
C ARG A 22 -8.26 -3.67 9.87
N ALA A 23 -8.99 -2.96 9.02
CA ALA A 23 -9.86 -3.59 8.02
C ALA A 23 -9.06 -4.37 6.97
N CYS A 24 -7.92 -3.82 6.51
CA CYS A 24 -7.00 -4.53 5.63
C CYS A 24 -6.39 -5.74 6.32
N ALA A 25 -6.03 -5.65 7.60
CA ALA A 25 -5.53 -6.78 8.37
C ALA A 25 -6.56 -7.91 8.49
N ALA A 26 -7.83 -7.56 8.72
CA ALA A 26 -8.93 -8.52 8.70
C ALA A 26 -9.15 -9.18 7.31
N ALA A 27 -8.79 -8.46 6.24
CA ALA A 27 -8.80 -8.96 4.86
C ALA A 27 -7.51 -9.71 4.47
N GLY A 28 -6.57 -9.92 5.39
CA GLY A 28 -5.38 -10.74 5.17
C GLY A 28 -4.07 -9.97 4.95
N LEU A 29 -4.07 -8.64 5.07
CA LEU A 29 -2.83 -7.85 5.04
C LEU A 29 -2.05 -8.03 6.35
N GLN A 30 -0.81 -8.51 6.27
CA GLN A 30 0.14 -8.41 7.37
C GLN A 30 0.69 -6.99 7.41
N VAL A 31 0.11 -6.14 8.27
CA VAL A 31 0.49 -4.72 8.38
C VAL A 31 1.88 -4.59 9.02
N GLU A 32 2.78 -3.91 8.33
CA GLU A 32 4.12 -3.57 8.81
C GLU A 32 4.19 -2.14 9.36
N LYS A 33 3.52 -1.20 8.68
CA LYS A 33 3.58 0.23 9.03
C LYS A 33 2.35 0.97 8.54
N VAL A 34 1.91 1.95 9.34
CA VAL A 34 0.91 2.93 8.93
C VAL A 34 1.60 4.30 8.84
N LEU A 35 1.56 4.91 7.67
CA LEU A 35 2.06 6.24 7.37
C LEU A 35 0.91 7.24 7.45
N THR A 36 0.45 7.54 8.66
CA THR A 36 -0.75 8.34 8.92
C THR A 36 -0.69 9.75 8.30
N GLY A 37 0.49 10.37 8.24
CA GLY A 37 0.66 11.70 7.64
C GLY A 37 0.41 11.77 6.13
N VAL A 38 0.41 10.64 5.43
CA VAL A 38 0.17 10.56 3.97
C VAL A 38 -0.91 9.54 3.59
N GLY A 39 -1.58 8.93 4.58
CA GLY A 39 -2.66 7.97 4.34
C GLY A 39 -2.22 6.70 3.62
N VAL A 40 -1.08 6.10 4.00
CA VAL A 40 -0.60 4.84 3.39
C VAL A 40 -0.43 3.75 4.44
N VAL A 41 -0.97 2.56 4.17
CA VAL A 41 -0.72 1.34 4.94
C VAL A 41 0.24 0.47 4.15
N VAL A 42 1.30 -0.01 4.80
CA VAL A 42 2.33 -0.85 4.20
C VAL A 42 2.26 -2.23 4.82
N GLY A 43 2.31 -3.27 4.00
CA GLY A 43 2.27 -4.65 4.47
C GLY A 43 2.44 -5.68 3.36
N THR A 44 2.28 -6.95 3.70
CA THR A 44 2.31 -8.08 2.76
C THR A 44 0.98 -8.80 2.74
N CYS A 45 0.55 -9.28 1.56
CA CYS A 45 -0.69 -10.01 1.40
C CYS A 45 -0.56 -11.03 0.27
N ASP A 46 -1.14 -12.22 0.47
CA ASP A 46 -1.14 -13.29 -0.54
C ASP A 46 -2.21 -13.08 -1.63
N ASP A 47 -3.28 -12.35 -1.31
CA ASP A 47 -4.36 -11.98 -2.22
C ASP A 47 -4.62 -10.46 -2.18
N PRO A 48 -3.87 -9.66 -2.96
CA PRO A 48 -4.04 -8.21 -3.01
C PRO A 48 -5.39 -7.76 -3.56
N ASP A 49 -6.08 -8.59 -4.34
CA ASP A 49 -7.38 -8.23 -4.93
C ASP A 49 -8.48 -8.18 -3.86
N ALA A 50 -8.37 -8.98 -2.80
CA ALA A 50 -9.26 -8.93 -1.64
C ALA A 50 -9.23 -7.56 -0.92
N LEU A 51 -8.10 -6.85 -0.97
CA LEU A 51 -7.93 -5.55 -0.32
C LEU A 51 -8.66 -4.42 -1.06
N ARG A 52 -8.89 -4.56 -2.37
CA ARG A 52 -9.54 -3.52 -3.19
C ARG A 52 -11.01 -3.29 -2.84
N GLY A 53 -11.66 -4.26 -2.22
CA GLY A 53 -13.03 -4.17 -1.74
C GLY A 53 -13.17 -3.61 -0.31
N VAL A 54 -12.07 -3.35 0.38
CA VAL A 54 -12.10 -2.86 1.76
C VAL A 54 -12.52 -1.39 1.78
N THR A 55 -13.55 -1.08 2.57
CA THR A 55 -14.01 0.30 2.77
C THR A 55 -12.86 1.20 3.23
N GLY A 56 -12.66 2.32 2.54
CA GLY A 56 -11.59 3.27 2.83
C GLY A 56 -10.27 2.98 2.13
N VAL A 57 -10.18 1.93 1.30
CA VAL A 57 -9.06 1.72 0.38
C VAL A 57 -9.31 2.45 -0.93
N ALA A 58 -8.38 3.33 -1.31
CA ALA A 58 -8.39 4.04 -2.59
C ALA A 58 -7.62 3.26 -3.67
N ALA A 59 -6.48 2.68 -3.31
CA ALA A 59 -5.62 1.94 -4.23
C ALA A 59 -4.80 0.87 -3.49
N VAL A 60 -4.42 -0.18 -4.22
CA VAL A 60 -3.53 -1.24 -3.76
C VAL A 60 -2.45 -1.42 -4.83
N GLU A 61 -1.21 -1.13 -4.47
CA GLU A 61 -0.08 -1.10 -5.39
C GLU A 61 1.08 -1.95 -4.85
N PRO A 62 1.83 -2.65 -5.72
CA PRO A 62 3.06 -3.29 -5.29
C PRO A 62 4.12 -2.26 -4.92
N ASP A 63 4.86 -2.50 -3.84
CA ASP A 63 6.07 -1.76 -3.51
C ASP A 63 7.15 -2.09 -4.55
N ARG A 64 7.55 -1.09 -5.35
CA ARG A 64 8.49 -1.26 -6.46
C ARG A 64 9.80 -0.61 -6.12
N GLU A 65 10.86 -1.36 -6.32
CA GLU A 65 12.21 -0.81 -6.27
C GLU A 65 12.48 0.04 -7.51
N VAL A 66 12.97 1.27 -7.29
CA VAL A 66 13.36 2.20 -8.35
C VAL A 66 14.86 2.48 -8.20
N HIS A 67 15.61 2.24 -9.28
CA HIS A 67 17.02 2.56 -9.36
C HIS A 67 17.19 3.92 -10.04
N LEU A 68 17.86 4.85 -9.36
CA LEU A 68 18.20 6.16 -9.91
C LEU A 68 19.60 6.10 -10.52
N ASP A 69 19.68 6.12 -11.85
CA ASP A 69 20.96 6.27 -12.54
C ASP A 69 21.50 7.70 -12.37
N ARG A 70 22.79 7.82 -12.03
CA ARG A 70 23.43 9.10 -11.72
C ARG A 70 23.53 10.06 -12.92
N ASP A 71 23.30 9.58 -14.15
CA ASP A 71 23.56 10.31 -15.39
C ASP A 71 22.28 10.83 -16.09
N GLN A 72 21.10 10.74 -15.48
CA GLN A 72 19.89 11.30 -16.10
C GLN A 72 19.91 12.84 -16.01
N PRO A 73 20.05 13.58 -17.13
CA PRO A 73 19.96 15.03 -17.09
C PRO A 73 18.53 15.40 -16.69
N GLY A 74 18.38 16.31 -15.73
CA GLY A 74 17.07 16.85 -15.35
C GLY A 74 16.34 17.47 -16.56
N PRO A 75 15.01 17.64 -16.49
CA PRO A 75 14.26 18.24 -17.59
C PRO A 75 14.79 19.65 -17.89
N ALA A 76 15.01 19.92 -19.18
CA ALA A 76 15.51 21.19 -19.70
C ALA A 76 14.49 22.34 -19.56
#